data_AF-A0A1Y1MTB3-F1
#
_entry.id   AF-A0A1Y1MTB3-F1
#
_cell.length_a   1.000
_cell.length_b   1.000
_cell.length_c   1.000
_cell.angle_alpha   90.00
_cell.angle_beta   90.00
_cell.angle_gamma   90.00
#
_symmetry.space_group_name_H-M   'P 1'
#
loop_
_entity.id
_entity.type
_entity.pdbx_description
1 polymer ?
#
loop_
_entity_poly.entity_id
_entity_poly.type
_entity_poly.pdbx_seq_one_letter_code
_entity_poly.pdbx_strand_id
1 'polypeptide(L)'
;AKLRADFETMLKRHPEIVHYTRWKTARPMIEGETIFRSTNNEEERRQLFEEYVVGLKKAHKEKETKDHQNALEALKDLLPKLNIKAYTRWGEAQDIISAAFQNDEKYQALTKYDTLITFQDHIKSLERALNEKKQHEKKMKYRRERKARDAFKSLLAELRQDGIIKPGVKWSNIHPKLERDERYTNMLGHDGSTPQDLFWDVVEEE
;
A
#
# COMPACT_ATOMS: atom_id res chain seq x y z
N ALA A 1 29.02 -40.82 6.69
CA ALA A 1 28.44 -40.09 5.54
C ALA A 1 27.46 -40.95 4.74
N LYS A 2 27.87 -42.10 4.19
CA LYS A 2 27.01 -42.98 3.38
C LYS A 2 25.78 -43.53 4.15
N LEU A 3 25.99 -44.13 5.33
CA LEU A 3 24.91 -44.67 6.16
C LEU A 3 23.81 -43.63 6.47
N ARG A 4 24.20 -42.41 6.81
CA ARG A 4 23.29 -41.31 7.10
C ARG A 4 22.43 -40.92 5.89
N ALA A 5 23.04 -40.79 4.71
CA ALA A 5 22.32 -40.48 3.48
C ALA A 5 21.38 -41.62 3.05
N ASP A 6 21.83 -42.86 3.21
CA ASP A 6 21.02 -44.06 2.93
C ASP A 6 19.82 -44.12 3.91
N PHE A 7 20.05 -43.87 5.21
CA PHE A 7 19.01 -43.85 6.24
C PHE A 7 17.99 -42.73 5.99
N GLU A 8 18.44 -41.54 5.60
CA GLU A 8 17.55 -40.43 5.21
C GLU A 8 16.71 -40.79 3.98
N THR A 9 17.32 -41.44 2.97
CA THR A 9 16.63 -41.87 1.75
C THR A 9 15.58 -42.95 2.05
N MET A 10 15.88 -43.87 2.96
CA MET A 10 14.92 -44.85 3.48
C MET A 10 13.75 -44.14 4.16
N LEU A 11 14.01 -43.23 5.11
CA LEU A 11 12.96 -42.50 5.83
C LEU A 11 12.05 -41.69 4.89
N LYS A 12 12.58 -41.11 3.81
CA LYS A 12 11.79 -40.42 2.78
C LYS A 12 10.80 -41.33 2.04
N ARG A 13 10.98 -42.65 2.04
CA ARG A 13 10.04 -43.62 1.43
C ARG A 13 8.83 -43.92 2.32
N HIS A 14 8.85 -43.49 3.58
CA HIS A 14 7.80 -43.67 4.56
C HIS A 14 7.02 -42.36 4.77
N PRO A 15 6.00 -42.05 3.96
CA PRO A 15 5.20 -40.82 4.09
C PRO A 15 4.46 -40.71 5.43
N GLU A 16 4.26 -41.83 6.13
CA GLU A 16 3.70 -41.89 7.48
C GLU A 16 4.63 -41.28 8.56
N ILE A 17 5.93 -41.13 8.27
CA ILE A 17 6.87 -40.44 9.15
C ILE A 17 6.81 -38.94 8.87
N VAL A 18 6.14 -38.23 9.76
CA VAL A 18 5.96 -36.77 9.69
C VAL A 18 6.70 -36.07 10.82
N HIS A 19 6.71 -34.75 10.79
CA HIS A 19 7.49 -33.90 11.70
C HIS A 19 7.19 -34.09 13.21
N TYR A 20 6.05 -34.67 13.58
CA TYR A 20 5.69 -34.99 14.96
C TYR A 20 5.82 -36.49 15.31
N THR A 21 6.22 -37.34 14.36
CA THR A 21 6.37 -38.79 14.58
C THR A 21 7.47 -39.07 15.60
N ARG A 22 7.18 -39.96 16.55
CA ARG A 22 8.11 -40.36 17.62
C ARG A 22 8.82 -41.66 17.26
N TRP A 23 10.02 -41.86 17.79
CA TRP A 23 10.83 -43.08 17.55
C TRP A 23 10.07 -44.38 17.82
N LYS A 24 9.33 -44.46 18.94
CA LYS A 24 8.53 -45.65 19.30
C LYS A 24 7.49 -46.02 18.24
N THR A 25 6.97 -45.03 17.52
CA THR A 25 5.98 -45.21 16.45
C THR A 25 6.64 -45.52 15.11
N ALA A 26 7.76 -44.86 14.81
CA ALA A 26 8.48 -45.07 13.55
C ALA A 26 9.24 -46.39 13.51
N ARG A 27 9.78 -46.86 14.64
CA ARG A 27 10.64 -48.06 14.69
C ARG A 27 9.99 -49.31 14.07
N PRO A 28 8.74 -49.69 14.43
CA PRO A 28 8.07 -50.83 13.79
C PRO A 28 7.81 -50.65 12.29
N MET A 29 7.78 -49.41 11.79
CA MET A 29 7.55 -49.12 10.37
C MET A 29 8.80 -49.38 9.52
N ILE A 30 9.98 -49.21 10.11
CA ILE A 30 11.28 -49.24 9.41
C ILE A 30 12.16 -50.44 9.78
N GLU A 31 11.75 -51.28 10.74
CA GLU A 31 12.57 -52.43 11.20
C GLU A 31 12.79 -53.52 10.14
N GLY A 32 11.90 -53.57 9.14
CA GLY A 32 12.00 -54.45 7.98
C GLY A 32 13.04 -54.01 6.94
N GLU A 33 13.46 -52.74 6.97
CA GLU A 33 14.28 -52.14 5.94
C GLU A 33 15.74 -52.64 6.00
N THR A 34 16.33 -52.86 4.83
CA THR A 34 17.71 -53.37 4.72
C THR A 34 18.73 -52.39 5.29
N ILE A 35 18.48 -51.09 5.11
CA ILE A 35 19.31 -49.99 5.61
C ILE A 35 19.19 -49.84 7.13
N PHE A 36 18.02 -50.11 7.70
CA PHE A 36 17.86 -50.15 9.15
C PHE A 36 18.71 -51.28 9.77
N ARG A 37 18.73 -52.44 9.12
CA ARG A 37 19.49 -53.63 9.55
C ARG A 37 21.01 -53.56 9.30
N SER A 38 21.50 -52.58 8.53
CA SER A 38 22.93 -52.48 8.19
C SER A 38 23.82 -51.95 9.32
N THR A 39 23.25 -51.33 10.35
CA THR A 39 23.93 -51.00 11.63
C THR A 39 23.19 -51.68 12.76
N ASN A 40 23.88 -52.23 13.76
CA ASN A 40 23.25 -52.82 14.96
C ASN A 40 23.18 -51.83 16.14
N ASN A 41 23.68 -50.60 15.96
CA ASN A 41 23.69 -49.59 17.00
C ASN A 41 22.34 -48.86 17.05
N GLU A 42 21.54 -49.17 18.07
CA GLU A 42 20.22 -48.57 18.28
C GLU A 42 20.28 -47.07 18.58
N GLU A 43 21.33 -46.60 19.27
CA GLU A 43 21.53 -45.19 19.57
C GLU A 43 21.81 -44.39 18.29
N GLU A 44 22.66 -44.93 17.40
CA GLU A 44 22.97 -44.32 16.11
C GLU A 44 21.71 -44.24 15.22
N ARG A 45 20.92 -45.32 15.12
CA ARG A 45 19.65 -45.33 14.38
C ARG A 45 18.68 -44.28 14.90
N ARG A 46 18.54 -44.19 16.23
CA ARG A 46 17.67 -43.20 16.87
C ARG A 46 18.16 -41.79 16.59
N GLN A 47 19.46 -41.53 16.65
CA GLN A 47 20.04 -40.23 16.34
C GLN A 47 19.77 -39.82 14.89
N LEU A 48 19.97 -40.73 13.93
CA LEU A 48 19.69 -40.50 12.50
C LEU A 48 18.21 -40.17 12.25
N PHE A 49 17.30 -40.87 12.94
CA PHE A 49 15.88 -40.57 12.88
C PHE A 49 15.53 -39.21 13.50
N GLU A 50 16.05 -38.91 14.69
CA GLU A 50 15.78 -37.64 15.38
C GLU A 50 16.26 -36.46 14.53
N GLU A 51 17.41 -36.60 13.87
CA GLU A 51 17.93 -35.61 12.93
C GLU A 51 17.02 -35.40 11.71
N TYR A 52 16.53 -36.48 11.11
CA TYR A 52 15.55 -36.39 10.02
C TYR A 52 14.27 -35.68 10.45
N VAL A 53 13.73 -36.02 11.64
CA VAL A 53 12.54 -35.37 12.19
C VAL A 53 12.77 -33.89 12.48
N VAL A 54 13.96 -33.50 12.96
CA VAL A 54 14.34 -32.08 13.10
C VAL A 54 14.31 -31.38 11.74
N GLY A 55 14.83 -32.02 10.68
CA GLY A 55 14.73 -31.54 9.31
C GLY A 55 13.28 -31.35 8.85
N LEU A 56 12.41 -32.34 9.11
CA LEU A 56 10.98 -32.25 8.80
C LEU A 56 10.28 -31.11 9.56
N LYS A 57 10.58 -30.91 10.84
CA LYS A 57 10.04 -29.79 11.64
C LYS A 57 10.47 -28.44 11.08
N LYS A 58 11.75 -28.32 10.69
CA LYS A 58 12.27 -27.10 10.08
C LYS A 58 11.55 -26.82 8.75
N ALA A 59 11.46 -27.82 7.87
CA ALA A 59 10.78 -27.69 6.59
C ALA A 59 9.28 -27.36 6.74
N HIS A 60 8.59 -27.96 7.72
CA HIS A 60 7.19 -27.65 8.03
C HIS A 60 7.02 -26.19 8.45
N LYS A 61 7.84 -25.73 9.42
CA LYS A 61 7.80 -24.34 9.88
C LYS A 61 8.10 -23.35 8.76
N GLU A 62 9.11 -23.64 7.93
CA GLU A 62 9.45 -22.81 6.77
C GLU A 62 8.28 -22.74 5.77
N LYS A 63 7.62 -23.88 5.51
CA LYS A 63 6.43 -23.92 4.67
C LYS A 63 5.30 -23.07 5.27
N GLU A 64 4.96 -23.24 6.54
CA GLU A 64 3.93 -22.44 7.21
C GLU A 64 4.23 -20.93 7.14
N THR A 65 5.49 -20.53 7.38
CA THR A 65 5.89 -19.12 7.27
C THR A 65 5.77 -18.58 5.85
N LYS A 66 6.12 -19.40 4.85
CA LYS A 66 6.03 -19.02 3.44
C LYS A 66 4.57 -18.91 3.00
N ASP A 67 3.74 -19.87 3.38
CA ASP A 67 2.31 -19.88 3.07
C ASP A 67 1.61 -18.66 3.72
N HIS A 68 1.95 -18.35 4.98
CA HIS A 68 1.49 -17.14 5.68
C HIS A 68 1.92 -15.85 4.97
N GLN A 69 3.19 -15.74 4.58
CA GLN A 69 3.70 -14.58 3.86
C GLN A 69 3.04 -14.40 2.49
N ASN A 70 2.87 -15.49 1.73
CA ASN A 70 2.19 -15.45 0.44
C ASN A 70 0.72 -15.03 0.59
N ALA A 71 0.04 -15.52 1.62
CA ALA A 71 -1.33 -15.15 1.93
C ALA A 71 -1.46 -13.67 2.31
N LEU A 72 -0.50 -13.14 3.08
CA LEU A 72 -0.44 -11.72 3.45
C LEU A 72 -0.26 -10.81 2.23
N GLU A 73 0.67 -11.14 1.33
CA GLU A 73 0.87 -10.38 0.10
C GLU A 73 -0.36 -10.46 -0.81
N ALA A 74 -0.97 -11.65 -0.95
CA ALA A 74 -2.21 -11.80 -1.71
C ALA A 74 -3.38 -11.02 -1.10
N LEU A 75 -3.42 -10.81 0.22
CA LEU A 75 -4.42 -9.95 0.86
C LEU A 75 -4.16 -8.47 0.55
N LYS A 76 -2.91 -8.01 0.65
CA LYS A 76 -2.51 -6.64 0.29
C LYS A 76 -2.85 -6.30 -1.15
N ASP A 77 -2.69 -7.26 -2.07
CA ASP A 77 -3.04 -7.10 -3.49
C ASP A 77 -4.54 -7.16 -3.77
N LEU A 78 -5.30 -7.82 -2.90
CA LEU A 78 -6.75 -7.96 -3.03
C LEU A 78 -7.47 -6.72 -2.51
N LEU A 79 -7.08 -6.18 -1.35
CA LEU A 79 -7.78 -5.06 -0.69
C LEU A 79 -8.05 -3.86 -1.63
N PRO A 80 -7.11 -3.38 -2.46
CA PRO A 80 -7.36 -2.29 -3.40
C PRO A 80 -8.37 -2.61 -4.52
N LYS A 81 -8.60 -3.89 -4.81
CA LYS A 81 -9.59 -4.35 -5.82
C LYS A 81 -10.99 -4.47 -5.23
N LEU A 82 -11.10 -4.48 -3.90
CA LEU A 82 -12.37 -4.47 -3.19
C LEU A 82 -12.88 -3.03 -3.09
N ASN A 83 -14.20 -2.86 -2.98
CA ASN A 83 -14.82 -1.54 -2.83
C ASN A 83 -14.70 -1.01 -1.38
N ILE A 84 -13.48 -0.97 -0.86
CA ILE A 84 -13.13 -0.46 0.48
C ILE A 84 -12.69 0.99 0.33
N LYS A 85 -13.28 1.87 1.13
CA LYS A 85 -13.00 3.30 1.15
C LYS A 85 -12.30 3.68 2.45
N ALA A 86 -11.67 4.85 2.48
CA ALA A 86 -10.97 5.37 3.66
C ALA A 86 -11.85 5.44 4.94
N TYR A 87 -13.17 5.52 4.79
CA TYR A 87 -14.12 5.60 5.89
C TYR A 87 -14.90 4.29 6.14
N THR A 88 -14.55 3.20 5.44
CA THR A 88 -15.19 1.90 5.63
C THR A 88 -14.84 1.35 7.02
N ARG A 89 -15.86 0.90 7.75
CA ARG A 89 -15.68 0.34 9.10
C ARG A 89 -15.27 -1.14 9.01
N TRP A 90 -14.62 -1.63 10.06
CA TRP A 90 -14.17 -3.02 10.11
C TRP A 90 -15.31 -4.04 9.91
N GLY A 91 -16.50 -3.82 10.49
CA GLY A 91 -17.63 -4.74 10.32
C GLY A 91 -18.02 -4.94 8.86
N GLU A 92 -18.18 -3.85 8.10
CA GLU A 92 -18.49 -3.90 6.66
C GLU A 92 -17.32 -4.50 5.85
N ALA A 93 -16.09 -4.12 6.19
CA ALA A 93 -14.91 -4.64 5.53
C ALA A 93 -14.74 -6.15 5.74
N GLN A 94 -15.05 -6.64 6.94
CA GLN A 94 -14.96 -8.05 7.28
C GLN A 94 -15.90 -8.89 6.41
N ASP A 95 -17.12 -8.43 6.15
CA ASP A 95 -18.07 -9.13 5.27
C ASP A 95 -17.56 -9.16 3.83
N ILE A 96 -17.05 -8.03 3.32
CA ILE A 96 -16.49 -7.90 1.97
C ILE A 96 -15.26 -8.81 1.80
N ILE A 97 -14.33 -8.78 2.77
CA ILE A 97 -13.11 -9.58 2.77
C ILE A 97 -13.46 -11.07 2.88
N SER A 98 -14.38 -11.43 3.78
CA SER A 98 -14.78 -12.83 3.97
C SER A 98 -15.47 -13.39 2.72
N ALA A 99 -16.31 -12.61 2.06
CA ALA A 99 -16.92 -12.99 0.78
C ALA A 99 -15.85 -13.22 -0.31
N ALA A 100 -14.80 -12.41 -0.33
CA ALA A 100 -13.68 -12.59 -1.25
C ALA A 100 -12.79 -13.81 -0.92
N PHE A 101 -12.76 -14.24 0.35
CA PHE A 101 -11.99 -15.41 0.81
C PHE A 101 -12.66 -16.76 0.49
N GLN A 102 -13.98 -16.81 0.34
CA GLN A 102 -14.75 -18.06 0.33
C GLN A 102 -14.29 -19.09 -0.71
N ASN A 103 -13.64 -18.66 -1.79
CA ASN A 103 -13.23 -19.54 -2.89
C ASN A 103 -11.72 -19.81 -2.94
N ASP A 104 -10.93 -19.32 -1.98
CA ASP A 104 -9.46 -19.39 -2.08
C ASP A 104 -8.79 -19.85 -0.77
N GLU A 105 -8.31 -21.09 -0.80
CA GLU A 105 -7.67 -21.76 0.34
C GLU A 105 -6.40 -21.03 0.82
N LYS A 106 -5.77 -20.20 -0.02
CA LYS A 106 -4.55 -19.48 0.34
C LYS A 106 -4.74 -18.55 1.53
N TYR A 107 -5.96 -18.05 1.79
CA TYR A 107 -6.23 -17.15 2.90
C TYR A 107 -6.44 -17.89 4.24
N GLN A 108 -6.53 -19.22 4.26
CA GLN A 108 -6.69 -19.99 5.50
C GLN A 108 -5.46 -19.91 6.41
N ALA A 109 -4.28 -19.62 5.85
CA ALA A 109 -3.06 -19.40 6.64
C ALA A 109 -3.12 -18.10 7.45
N LEU A 110 -4.01 -17.15 7.13
CA LEU A 110 -4.11 -15.87 7.82
C LEU A 110 -4.92 -15.96 9.11
N THR A 111 -4.42 -15.29 10.14
CA THR A 111 -5.20 -15.08 11.35
C THR A 111 -6.17 -13.90 11.19
N LYS A 112 -7.18 -13.83 12.06
CA LYS A 112 -8.06 -12.65 12.16
C LYS A 112 -7.27 -11.37 12.46
N TYR A 113 -6.20 -11.50 13.25
CA TYR A 113 -5.32 -10.38 13.59
C TYR A 113 -4.56 -9.87 12.37
N ASP A 114 -3.97 -10.77 11.56
CA ASP A 114 -3.27 -10.41 10.33
C ASP A 114 -4.18 -9.65 9.36
N THR A 115 -5.42 -10.13 9.21
CA THR A 115 -6.42 -9.51 8.35
C THR A 115 -6.77 -8.10 8.83
N LEU A 116 -6.96 -7.94 10.14
CA LEU A 116 -7.27 -6.64 10.74
C LEU A 116 -6.13 -5.62 10.56
N ILE A 117 -4.88 -6.03 10.82
CA ILE A 117 -3.72 -5.15 10.66
C ILE A 117 -3.54 -4.76 9.20
N THR A 118 -3.62 -5.72 8.27
CA THR A 118 -3.50 -5.45 6.84
C THR A 118 -4.60 -4.50 6.34
N PHE A 119 -5.83 -4.69 6.82
CA PHE A 119 -6.93 -3.76 6.56
C PHE A 119 -6.66 -2.37 7.12
N GLN A 120 -6.21 -2.25 8.38
CA GLN A 120 -5.92 -0.97 9.00
C GLN A 120 -4.85 -0.20 8.22
N ASP A 121 -3.80 -0.88 7.75
CA ASP A 121 -2.74 -0.25 6.97
C ASP A 121 -3.23 0.15 5.57
N HIS A 122 -4.12 -0.64 4.96
CA HIS A 122 -4.80 -0.24 3.72
C HIS A 122 -5.65 1.02 3.90
N ILE A 123 -6.45 1.12 4.97
CA ILE A 123 -7.24 2.32 5.29
C ILE A 123 -6.34 3.54 5.47
N LYS A 124 -5.26 3.43 6.25
CA LYS A 124 -4.27 4.52 6.42
C LYS A 124 -3.68 4.96 5.08
N SER A 125 -3.40 4.02 4.17
CA SER A 125 -2.91 4.32 2.83
C SER A 125 -3.95 5.13 2.02
N LEU A 126 -5.22 4.71 2.05
CA LEU A 126 -6.31 5.43 1.39
C LEU A 126 -6.51 6.84 1.97
N GLU A 127 -6.44 7.00 3.28
CA GLU A 127 -6.51 8.31 3.95
C GLU A 127 -5.37 9.24 3.53
N ARG A 128 -4.13 8.72 3.45
CA ARG A 128 -2.98 9.49 2.97
C ARG A 128 -3.17 9.91 1.52
N ALA A 129 -3.57 9.00 0.64
CA ALA A 129 -3.81 9.31 -0.77
C ALA A 129 -4.90 10.38 -0.96
N LEU A 130 -5.98 10.32 -0.18
CA LEU A 130 -7.04 11.34 -0.18
C LEU A 130 -6.49 12.70 0.27
N ASN A 131 -5.76 12.72 1.39
CA ASN A 131 -5.15 13.96 1.89
C ASN A 131 -4.15 14.54 0.89
N GLU A 132 -3.28 13.73 0.30
CA GLU A 132 -2.32 14.15 -0.72
C GLU A 132 -3.03 14.75 -1.94
N LYS A 133 -4.10 14.12 -2.43
CA LYS A 133 -4.92 14.67 -3.52
C LYS A 133 -5.50 16.03 -3.15
N LYS A 134 -6.08 16.17 -1.96
CA LYS A 134 -6.64 17.44 -1.47
C LYS A 134 -5.58 18.54 -1.34
N GLN A 135 -4.40 18.21 -0.81
CA GLN A 135 -3.29 19.16 -0.71
C GLN A 135 -2.74 19.54 -2.09
N HIS A 136 -2.65 18.58 -3.01
CA HIS A 136 -2.24 18.82 -4.38
C HIS A 136 -3.21 19.77 -5.10
N GLU A 137 -4.51 19.50 -5.04
CA GLU A 137 -5.55 20.37 -5.60
C GLU A 137 -5.49 21.78 -5.01
N LYS A 138 -5.37 21.91 -3.68
CA LYS A 138 -5.21 23.21 -3.01
C LYS A 138 -3.96 23.96 -3.50
N LYS A 139 -2.82 23.26 -3.62
CA LYS A 139 -1.56 23.85 -4.10
C LYS A 139 -1.65 24.28 -5.56
N MET A 140 -2.31 23.48 -6.41
CA MET A 140 -2.53 23.80 -7.82
C MET A 140 -3.50 24.98 -7.99
N LYS A 141 -4.59 25.03 -7.22
CA LYS A 141 -5.49 26.19 -7.14
C LYS A 141 -4.71 27.45 -6.76
N TYR A 142 -3.98 27.42 -5.64
CA TYR A 142 -3.17 28.56 -5.18
C TYR A 142 -2.15 29.03 -6.23
N ARG A 143 -1.46 28.10 -6.89
CA ARG A 143 -0.51 28.41 -7.98
C ARG A 143 -1.20 29.07 -9.17
N ARG A 144 -2.37 28.58 -9.59
CA ARG A 144 -3.16 29.15 -10.69
C ARG A 144 -3.59 30.57 -10.34
N GLU A 145 -4.15 30.76 -9.15
CA GLU A 145 -4.62 32.08 -8.69
C GLU A 145 -3.47 33.09 -8.55
N ARG A 146 -2.30 32.65 -8.08
CA ARG A 146 -1.12 33.51 -8.02
C ARG A 146 -0.67 33.93 -9.43
N LYS A 147 -0.58 33.00 -10.38
CA LYS A 147 -0.20 33.32 -11.76
C LYS A 147 -1.20 34.28 -12.42
N ALA A 148 -2.50 34.08 -12.20
CA ALA A 148 -3.54 34.98 -12.69
C ALA A 148 -3.39 36.39 -12.09
N ARG A 149 -3.15 36.49 -10.77
CA ARG A 149 -2.86 37.77 -10.10
C ARG A 149 -1.64 38.47 -10.68
N ASP A 150 -0.51 37.77 -10.79
CA ASP A 150 0.74 38.33 -11.30
C ASP A 150 0.58 38.80 -12.77
N ALA A 151 -0.14 38.03 -13.59
CA ALA A 151 -0.44 38.40 -14.97
C ALA A 151 -1.36 39.64 -15.07
N PHE A 152 -2.38 39.74 -14.23
CA PHE A 152 -3.26 40.91 -14.19
C PHE A 152 -2.53 42.15 -13.67
N LYS A 153 -1.64 42.02 -12.68
CA LYS A 153 -0.76 43.11 -12.25
C LYS A 153 0.15 43.59 -13.38
N SER A 154 0.69 42.69 -14.19
CA SER A 154 1.46 43.06 -15.40
C SER A 154 0.62 43.85 -16.38
N LEU A 155 -0.64 43.44 -16.63
CA LEU A 155 -1.57 44.17 -17.49
C LEU A 155 -1.85 45.59 -16.95
N LEU A 156 -2.07 45.74 -15.64
CA LEU A 156 -2.24 47.07 -15.03
C LEU A 156 -0.98 47.93 -15.15
N ALA A 157 0.20 47.34 -14.99
CA ALA A 157 1.48 48.04 -15.18
C ALA A 157 1.68 48.52 -16.62
N GLU A 158 1.34 47.68 -17.62
CA GLU A 158 1.33 48.05 -19.05
C GLU A 158 0.40 49.24 -19.30
N LEU A 159 -0.85 49.18 -18.81
CA LEU A 159 -1.79 50.28 -18.94
C LEU A 159 -1.35 51.57 -18.23
N ARG A 160 -0.58 51.46 -17.14
CA ARG A 160 0.04 52.61 -16.47
C ARG A 160 1.15 53.21 -17.33
N GLN A 161 2.03 52.38 -17.89
CA GLN A 161 3.12 52.81 -18.78
C GLN A 161 2.58 53.49 -20.05
N ASP A 162 1.49 52.98 -20.61
CA ASP A 162 0.80 53.56 -21.76
C ASP A 162 0.04 54.87 -21.42
N GLY A 163 0.08 55.29 -20.16
CA GLY A 163 -0.62 56.48 -19.68
C GLY A 163 -2.14 56.33 -19.71
N ILE A 164 -2.67 55.11 -19.75
CA ILE A 164 -4.11 54.86 -19.68
C ILE A 164 -4.59 54.95 -18.22
N ILE A 165 -3.81 54.42 -17.28
CA ILE A 165 -4.03 54.60 -15.84
C ILE A 165 -3.27 55.85 -15.39
N LYS A 166 -4.02 56.85 -14.91
CA LYS A 166 -3.51 58.13 -14.40
C LYS A 166 -4.22 58.49 -13.07
N PRO A 167 -3.66 59.40 -12.26
CA PRO A 167 -4.35 59.90 -11.07
C PRO A 167 -5.77 60.38 -11.41
N GLY A 168 -6.76 59.94 -10.62
CA GLY A 168 -8.17 60.30 -10.78
C GLY A 168 -8.96 59.49 -11.83
N VAL A 169 -8.34 58.54 -12.54
CA VAL A 169 -9.06 57.61 -13.42
C VAL A 169 -9.93 56.66 -12.61
N LYS A 170 -11.18 56.46 -13.04
CA LYS A 170 -12.13 55.53 -12.42
C LYS A 170 -12.05 54.14 -13.05
N TRP A 171 -12.28 53.10 -12.25
CA TRP A 171 -12.39 51.71 -12.71
C TRP A 171 -13.37 51.54 -13.89
N SER A 172 -14.52 52.20 -13.86
CA SER A 172 -15.53 52.16 -14.94
C SER A 172 -14.99 52.59 -16.32
N ASN A 173 -13.94 53.43 -16.36
CA ASN A 173 -13.31 53.87 -17.62
C ASN A 173 -12.28 52.85 -18.13
N ILE A 174 -11.75 52.01 -17.24
CA ILE A 174 -10.72 51.02 -17.54
C ILE A 174 -11.32 49.65 -17.83
N HIS A 175 -12.38 49.27 -17.11
CA HIS A 175 -13.05 47.98 -17.25
C HIS A 175 -13.39 47.60 -18.70
N PRO A 176 -13.99 48.48 -19.54
CA PRO A 176 -14.29 48.13 -20.94
C PRO A 176 -13.06 47.79 -21.79
N LYS A 177 -11.87 48.25 -21.39
CA LYS A 177 -10.59 47.92 -22.04
C LYS A 177 -10.01 46.58 -21.55
N LEU A 178 -10.42 46.12 -20.38
CA LEU A 178 -9.95 44.90 -19.72
C LEU A 178 -10.86 43.70 -19.96
N GLU A 179 -12.17 43.92 -20.17
CA GLU A 179 -13.19 42.86 -20.10
C GLU A 179 -12.96 41.67 -21.05
N ARG A 180 -12.17 41.86 -22.12
CA ARG A 180 -11.83 40.82 -23.11
C ARG A 180 -10.40 40.28 -22.99
N ASP A 181 -9.57 40.85 -22.13
CA ASP A 181 -8.19 40.40 -21.93
C ASP A 181 -8.18 39.10 -21.12
N GLU A 182 -7.48 38.09 -21.62
CA GLU A 182 -7.40 36.77 -20.99
C GLU A 182 -6.85 36.85 -19.56
N ARG A 183 -5.93 37.79 -19.28
CA ARG A 183 -5.34 38.00 -17.96
C ARG A 183 -6.36 38.57 -16.98
N TYR A 184 -7.30 39.39 -17.45
CA TYR A 184 -8.43 39.86 -16.64
C TYR A 184 -9.44 38.73 -16.40
N THR A 185 -9.86 38.01 -17.45
CA THR A 185 -10.85 36.93 -17.30
C THR A 185 -10.34 35.80 -16.41
N ASN A 186 -9.04 35.46 -16.52
CA ASN A 186 -8.40 34.43 -15.71
C ASN A 186 -8.30 34.83 -14.22
N MET A 187 -8.36 36.11 -13.89
CA MET A 187 -8.32 36.63 -12.52
C MET A 187 -9.69 36.56 -11.82
N LEU A 188 -10.79 36.43 -12.57
CA LEU A 188 -12.14 36.45 -12.02
C LEU A 188 -12.47 35.18 -11.21
N GLY A 189 -13.26 35.37 -10.16
CA GLY A 189 -13.75 34.26 -9.31
C GLY A 189 -12.68 33.62 -8.42
N HIS A 190 -11.54 34.30 -8.21
CA HIS A 190 -10.50 33.89 -7.28
C HIS A 190 -10.74 34.49 -5.89
N ASP A 191 -10.32 33.77 -4.84
CA ASP A 191 -10.42 34.26 -3.47
C ASP A 191 -9.30 35.31 -3.19
N GLY A 192 -9.65 36.43 -2.55
CA GLY A 192 -8.73 37.52 -2.18
C GLY A 192 -8.99 38.83 -2.93
N SER A 193 -7.94 39.63 -3.15
CA SER A 193 -8.03 40.93 -3.84
C SER A 193 -8.67 40.78 -5.21
N THR A 194 -9.75 41.52 -5.44
CA THR A 194 -10.46 41.58 -6.70
C THR A 194 -9.65 42.34 -7.75
N PRO A 195 -9.96 42.22 -9.06
CA PRO A 195 -9.34 43.06 -10.08
C PRO A 195 -9.46 44.57 -9.79
N GLN A 196 -10.55 44.98 -9.15
CA GLN A 196 -10.77 46.37 -8.77
C GLN A 196 -9.86 46.79 -7.61
N ASP A 197 -9.67 45.93 -6.60
CA ASP A 197 -8.73 46.21 -5.50
C ASP A 197 -7.30 46.37 -6.04
N LEU A 198 -6.87 45.44 -6.92
CA LEU A 198 -5.54 45.50 -7.53
C LEU A 198 -5.35 46.75 -8.41
N PHE A 199 -6.42 47.24 -9.03
CA PHE A 199 -6.38 48.50 -9.77
C PHE A 199 -6.18 49.70 -8.84
N TRP A 200 -6.87 49.74 -7.70
CA TRP A 200 -6.68 50.80 -6.73
C TRP A 200 -5.29 50.77 -6.10
N ASP A 201 -4.75 49.59 -5.80
CA ASP A 201 -3.35 49.45 -5.35
C ASP A 201 -2.38 50.14 -6.34
N VAL A 202 -2.56 49.93 -7.65
CA VAL A 202 -1.70 50.52 -8.69
C VAL A 202 -1.91 52.03 -8.86
N VAL A 203 -3.10 52.54 -8.55
CA VAL A 203 -3.42 53.99 -8.59
C VAL A 203 -2.90 54.71 -7.33
N GLU A 204 -2.88 54.03 -6.19
CA GLU A 204 -2.40 54.56 -4.89
C GLU A 204 -0.87 54.47 -4.70
N GLU A 205 -0.18 53.55 -5.40
CA GLU A 205 1.29 53.50 -5.49
C GLU A 205 1.84 54.69 -6.31
N GLU A 206 1.85 55.88 -5.69
CA GLU A 206 2.60 57.09 -6.07
C GLU A 206 4.03 57.10 -5.52
#